data_AF-A0A955TAQ1-F1
#
_entry.id   AF-A0A955TAQ1-F1
#
_cell.length_a   1.000
_cell.length_b   1.000
_cell.length_c   1.000
_cell.angle_alpha   90.00
_cell.angle_beta   90.00
_cell.angle_gamma   90.00
#
_symmetry.space_group_name_H-M   'P 1'
#
loop_
_entity.id
_entity.type
_entity.pdbx_description
1 polymer ?
#
loop_
_entity_poly.entity_id
_entity_poly.type
_entity_poly.pdbx_seq_one_letter_code
_entity_poly.pdbx_strand_id
1 'polypeptide(L)'
;MVIGRTPPNWGFCLRHESGLRRVTLLGCAENESGIPTQVWGDVHEDQVIEDLGWAPRLRKPLLALCGAGVVGLLLSMALPGGEGKGRGSESLDFWPIIGIALVSGCAGYLLGIPSKRSTLNLKISEENIRQANLALEEEISHREKVNEQLRHANQVLTSHVENSPLAVVHWDSDMRVKLWSSRAEKIFGLSAGKALGKTPEELGILDGRELEFFESRMNRLYRDTEPRGTFFSKHLTSEGTEVSCRWYNSALRDEEGKVYSILSLGLDETQRHQAQRRLLEYAQEIEETNTALDVALEEANCATQAKSEFLASMSHEIRTPMNGIIGMAGLLLETELTPEQRDFARTITSCGEGLLTIINDILDFSKIEAGRLDLEAIEFDLRETVEDTLDLLAKQSYENNIGLGCLIDP
;
A
#
# COMPACT_ATOMS: atom_id res chain seq x y z
N MET A 1 -65.78 -13.82 8.80
CA MET A 1 -64.52 -13.12 8.46
C MET A 1 -63.52 -14.19 8.11
N VAL A 2 -63.25 -14.38 6.82
CA VAL A 2 -62.20 -15.29 6.34
C VAL A 2 -61.03 -14.43 5.92
N ILE A 3 -59.83 -14.74 6.41
CA ILE A 3 -58.58 -14.02 6.09
C ILE A 3 -57.70 -14.99 5.31
N GLY A 4 -57.39 -14.65 4.06
CA GLY A 4 -56.47 -15.39 3.20
C GLY A 4 -55.34 -14.48 2.71
N ARG A 5 -54.13 -15.02 2.56
CA ARG A 5 -52.98 -14.35 1.94
C ARG A 5 -52.63 -15.02 0.62
N THR A 6 -52.41 -14.25 -0.44
CA THR A 6 -51.82 -14.72 -1.71
C THR A 6 -50.59 -13.87 -2.05
N PRO A 7 -49.45 -14.47 -2.41
CA PRO A 7 -48.28 -13.72 -2.89
C PRO A 7 -48.44 -13.22 -4.34
N PRO A 8 -47.88 -12.03 -4.68
CA PRO A 8 -47.27 -11.06 -3.78
C PRO A 8 -48.27 -9.98 -3.34
N ASN A 9 -48.50 -9.91 -2.02
CA ASN A 9 -49.03 -8.78 -1.24
C ASN A 9 -50.47 -8.28 -1.47
N TRP A 10 -51.44 -9.19 -1.59
CA TRP A 10 -52.86 -8.83 -1.42
C TRP A 10 -53.44 -9.52 -0.18
N GLY A 11 -53.93 -8.71 0.77
CA GLY A 11 -54.74 -9.19 1.90
C GLY A 11 -56.19 -8.78 1.69
N PHE A 12 -57.12 -9.73 1.70
CA PHE A 12 -58.55 -9.43 1.61
C PHE A 12 -59.31 -9.95 2.84
N CYS A 13 -60.34 -9.19 3.22
CA CYS A 13 -61.24 -9.52 4.33
C CYS A 13 -62.69 -9.53 3.83
N LEU A 14 -63.40 -10.64 4.05
CA LEU A 14 -64.81 -10.80 3.66
C LEU A 14 -65.71 -10.77 4.90
N ARG A 15 -66.64 -9.80 4.93
CA ARG A 15 -67.71 -9.69 5.93
C ARG A 15 -69.05 -10.03 5.28
N HIS A 16 -69.78 -10.96 5.88
CA HIS A 16 -71.11 -11.35 5.45
C HIS A 16 -72.13 -10.72 6.40
N GLU A 17 -72.97 -9.81 5.91
CA GLU A 17 -74.06 -9.21 6.69
C GLU A 17 -75.36 -9.99 6.46
N SER A 18 -75.90 -10.57 7.53
CA SER A 18 -77.12 -11.36 7.46
C SER A 18 -78.32 -10.48 7.14
N GLY A 19 -78.79 -10.52 5.89
CA GLY A 19 -80.03 -9.88 5.44
C GLY A 19 -79.99 -9.29 4.03
N LEU A 20 -78.80 -9.01 3.50
CA LEU A 20 -78.60 -8.47 2.15
C LEU A 20 -77.52 -9.31 1.46
N ARG A 21 -77.80 -9.87 0.28
CA ARG A 21 -76.83 -10.63 -0.54
C ARG A 21 -75.75 -9.71 -1.12
N ARG A 22 -74.88 -9.16 -0.26
CA ARG A 22 -73.72 -8.34 -0.64
C ARG A 22 -72.48 -8.85 0.06
N VAL A 23 -71.36 -8.76 -0.65
CA VAL A 23 -70.04 -9.11 -0.15
C VAL A 23 -69.15 -7.89 -0.34
N THR A 24 -68.65 -7.32 0.76
CA THR A 24 -67.74 -6.18 0.72
C THR A 24 -66.29 -6.69 0.72
N LEU A 25 -65.54 -6.33 -0.31
CA LEU A 25 -64.11 -6.61 -0.45
C LEU A 25 -63.31 -5.49 0.21
N LEU A 26 -62.59 -5.82 1.28
CA LEU A 26 -61.62 -4.91 1.91
C LEU A 26 -60.21 -5.32 1.45
N GLY A 27 -59.59 -4.51 0.60
CA GLY A 27 -58.18 -4.66 0.20
C GLY A 27 -57.33 -3.49 0.69
N CYS A 28 -56.14 -3.78 1.22
CA CYS A 28 -55.08 -2.79 1.38
C CYS A 28 -54.06 -3.02 0.24
N ALA A 29 -53.81 -2.00 -0.57
CA ALA A 29 -52.66 -1.96 -1.47
C ALA A 29 -51.60 -1.03 -0.87
N GLU A 30 -50.36 -1.51 -0.77
CA GLU A 30 -49.20 -0.65 -0.55
C GLU A 30 -48.71 -0.12 -1.91
N ASN A 31 -48.75 1.19 -2.07
CA ASN A 31 -48.01 1.94 -3.07
C ASN A 31 -46.58 2.20 -2.54
N GLU A 32 -45.62 2.53 -3.41
CA GLU A 32 -44.16 2.66 -3.15
C GLU A 32 -43.75 3.67 -2.05
N SER A 33 -44.72 4.24 -1.32
CA SER A 33 -44.54 5.17 -0.19
C SER A 33 -45.17 4.70 1.13
N GLY A 34 -45.70 3.47 1.21
CA GLY A 34 -46.05 2.83 2.48
C GLY A 34 -47.28 3.39 3.23
N ILE A 35 -48.24 4.01 2.53
CA ILE A 35 -49.48 4.51 3.14
C ILE A 35 -50.67 3.69 2.61
N PRO A 36 -51.50 3.05 3.47
CA PRO A 36 -52.61 2.22 3.01
C PRO A 36 -53.72 3.09 2.39
N THR A 37 -54.04 2.86 1.12
CA THR A 37 -55.13 3.57 0.43
C THR A 37 -56.40 2.69 0.41
N GLN A 38 -57.53 3.21 0.90
CA GLN A 38 -58.79 2.48 1.03
C GLN A 38 -59.59 2.52 -0.28
N VAL A 39 -59.85 1.37 -0.90
CA VAL A 39 -60.67 1.27 -2.13
C VAL A 39 -62.00 0.59 -1.80
N TRP A 40 -63.11 1.26 -2.07
CA TRP A 40 -64.47 0.75 -1.84
C TRP A 40 -65.11 0.28 -3.16
N GLY A 41 -65.72 -0.90 -3.16
CA GLY A 41 -66.57 -1.37 -4.24
C GLY A 41 -67.55 -2.45 -3.75
N ASP A 42 -68.84 -2.20 -3.94
CA ASP A 42 -69.90 -3.20 -3.71
C ASP A 42 -69.90 -4.18 -4.89
N VAL A 43 -69.59 -5.45 -4.63
CA VAL A 43 -69.66 -6.51 -5.65
C VAL A 43 -70.85 -7.41 -5.34
N HIS A 44 -71.73 -7.57 -6.33
CA HIS A 44 -72.89 -8.44 -6.23
C HIS A 44 -72.44 -9.91 -6.25
N GLU A 45 -73.07 -10.77 -5.42
CA GLU A 45 -72.65 -12.16 -5.17
C GLU A 45 -72.49 -13.01 -6.45
N ASP A 46 -73.24 -12.68 -7.51
CA ASP A 46 -73.23 -13.41 -8.77
C ASP A 46 -71.96 -13.13 -9.62
N GLN A 47 -71.28 -12.01 -9.41
CA GLN A 47 -70.12 -11.59 -10.23
C GLN A 47 -68.80 -12.19 -9.74
N VAL A 48 -68.67 -12.46 -8.43
CA VAL A 48 -67.51 -13.16 -7.83
C VAL A 48 -67.46 -14.64 -8.27
N ILE A 49 -68.61 -15.22 -8.60
CA ILE A 49 -68.73 -16.62 -9.00
C ILE A 49 -68.32 -16.84 -10.46
N GLU A 50 -68.44 -15.82 -11.33
CA GLU A 50 -67.98 -15.88 -12.71
C GLU A 50 -66.44 -15.78 -12.84
N ASP A 51 -65.80 -14.89 -12.08
CA ASP A 51 -64.34 -14.68 -12.18
C ASP A 51 -63.50 -15.81 -11.53
N LEU A 52 -64.05 -16.55 -10.57
CA LEU A 52 -63.37 -17.67 -9.90
C LEU A 52 -63.62 -19.04 -10.58
N GLY A 53 -64.32 -19.11 -11.71
CA GLY A 53 -64.33 -20.30 -12.58
C GLY A 53 -64.86 -21.60 -11.95
N TRP A 54 -65.75 -21.54 -10.96
CA TRP A 54 -66.43 -22.73 -10.42
C TRP A 54 -67.85 -22.85 -11.00
N ALA A 55 -68.06 -23.82 -11.88
CA ALA A 55 -69.32 -24.05 -12.60
C ALA A 55 -70.55 -24.22 -11.68
N PRO A 56 -71.62 -23.41 -11.81
CA PRO A 56 -72.86 -23.56 -11.03
C PRO A 56 -73.87 -24.59 -11.61
N ARG A 57 -73.49 -25.42 -12.58
CA ARG A 57 -74.44 -26.24 -13.36
C ARG A 57 -74.90 -27.57 -12.75
N LEU A 58 -74.47 -27.93 -11.54
CA LEU A 58 -74.81 -29.25 -10.95
C LEU A 58 -75.65 -29.20 -9.67
N ARG A 59 -75.96 -28.01 -9.12
CA ARG A 59 -76.65 -27.93 -7.81
C ARG A 59 -78.17 -28.16 -7.87
N LYS A 60 -78.82 -27.87 -9.01
CA LYS A 60 -80.29 -28.02 -9.18
C LYS A 60 -80.78 -29.42 -9.61
N PRO A 61 -80.09 -30.20 -10.47
CA PRO A 61 -80.58 -31.53 -10.82
C PRO A 61 -80.34 -32.59 -9.73
N LEU A 62 -79.33 -32.44 -8.87
CA LEU A 62 -79.00 -33.42 -7.82
C LEU A 62 -79.99 -33.43 -6.63
N LEU A 63 -80.54 -32.27 -6.25
CA LEU A 63 -81.59 -32.18 -5.22
C LEU A 63 -82.96 -32.66 -5.74
N ALA A 64 -83.23 -32.51 -7.04
CA ALA A 64 -84.46 -32.99 -7.66
C ALA A 64 -84.48 -34.53 -7.87
N LEU A 65 -83.32 -35.14 -8.19
CA LEU A 65 -83.20 -36.59 -8.38
C LEU A 65 -83.21 -37.38 -7.06
N CYS A 66 -82.70 -36.81 -5.95
CA CYS A 66 -82.78 -37.45 -4.63
C CYS A 66 -84.19 -37.33 -4.00
N GLY A 67 -84.96 -36.29 -4.34
CA GLY A 67 -86.33 -36.11 -3.86
C GLY A 67 -87.35 -37.03 -4.54
N ALA A 68 -87.20 -37.31 -5.84
CA ALA A 68 -88.15 -38.12 -6.59
C ALA A 68 -88.02 -39.64 -6.32
N GLY A 69 -86.80 -40.13 -6.07
CA GLY A 69 -86.55 -41.56 -5.79
C GLY A 69 -87.03 -42.03 -4.40
N VAL A 70 -87.03 -41.14 -3.40
CA VAL A 70 -87.46 -41.45 -2.03
C VAL A 70 -89.00 -41.40 -1.90
N VAL A 71 -89.67 -40.53 -2.67
CA VAL A 71 -91.15 -40.43 -2.68
C VAL A 71 -91.79 -41.65 -3.38
N GLY A 72 -91.18 -42.19 -4.43
CA GLY A 72 -91.66 -43.41 -5.10
C GLY A 72 -91.55 -44.68 -4.26
N LEU A 73 -90.50 -44.79 -3.43
CA LEU A 73 -90.28 -45.94 -2.54
C LEU A 73 -91.14 -45.89 -1.27
N LEU A 74 -91.54 -44.69 -0.82
CA LEU A 74 -92.42 -44.49 0.35
C LEU A 74 -93.92 -44.63 0.00
N LEU A 75 -94.33 -44.36 -1.24
CA LEU A 75 -95.71 -44.57 -1.71
C LEU A 75 -96.06 -46.04 -1.99
N SER A 76 -95.08 -46.92 -2.21
CA SER A 76 -95.33 -48.37 -2.36
C SER A 76 -95.45 -49.13 -1.04
N MET A 77 -95.17 -48.49 0.10
CA MET A 77 -95.18 -49.11 1.44
C MET A 77 -96.35 -48.70 2.33
N ALA A 78 -97.30 -47.89 1.84
CA ALA A 78 -98.39 -47.33 2.64
C ALA A 78 -99.77 -47.52 1.98
N LEU A 79 -100.33 -48.74 1.99
CA LEU A 79 -101.77 -49.01 1.98
C LEU A 79 -102.04 -50.46 2.48
N PRO A 80 -102.84 -50.67 3.56
CA PRO A 80 -103.17 -51.99 4.10
C PRO A 80 -104.54 -52.56 3.62
N GLY A 81 -104.51 -53.84 3.23
CA GLY A 81 -105.48 -54.96 3.44
C GLY A 81 -107.03 -54.84 3.32
N GLY A 82 -107.60 -55.68 2.42
CA GLY A 82 -108.94 -56.29 2.46
C GLY A 82 -109.80 -56.05 1.19
N GLU A 83 -110.47 -56.97 0.50
CA GLU A 83 -110.71 -58.43 0.54
C GLU A 83 -111.13 -58.90 -0.89
N GLY A 84 -110.98 -60.20 -1.23
CA GLY A 84 -111.92 -60.86 -2.17
C GLY A 84 -111.47 -61.28 -3.58
N LYS A 85 -110.79 -62.43 -3.66
CA LYS A 85 -110.89 -63.53 -4.66
C LYS A 85 -111.01 -63.23 -6.18
N GLY A 86 -109.92 -63.53 -6.89
CA GLY A 86 -109.85 -64.76 -7.70
C GLY A 86 -109.83 -64.66 -9.25
N ARG A 87 -108.61 -64.89 -9.79
CA ARG A 87 -108.21 -65.37 -11.15
C ARG A 87 -108.38 -64.39 -12.32
N GLY A 88 -107.37 -64.00 -13.10
CA GLY A 88 -105.94 -64.37 -13.25
C GLY A 88 -105.59 -64.09 -14.74
N SER A 89 -104.82 -63.07 -15.15
CA SER A 89 -103.41 -62.68 -14.90
C SER A 89 -102.44 -63.39 -15.87
N GLU A 90 -101.42 -62.76 -16.48
CA GLU A 90 -100.81 -61.44 -16.25
C GLU A 90 -99.91 -61.03 -17.44
N SER A 91 -99.84 -59.72 -17.69
CA SER A 91 -99.06 -59.03 -18.73
C SER A 91 -97.77 -58.42 -18.18
N LEU A 92 -96.71 -58.42 -19.00
CA LEU A 92 -95.32 -58.02 -18.72
C LEU A 92 -95.11 -56.69 -17.95
N ASP A 93 -94.28 -56.77 -16.91
CA ASP A 93 -93.71 -55.68 -16.11
C ASP A 93 -92.53 -54.96 -16.81
N PHE A 94 -92.63 -53.64 -17.01
CA PHE A 94 -91.58 -52.81 -17.65
C PHE A 94 -90.93 -51.73 -16.75
N TRP A 95 -91.31 -51.65 -15.48
CA TRP A 95 -90.80 -50.62 -14.54
C TRP A 95 -89.43 -50.89 -13.87
N PRO A 96 -88.89 -52.12 -13.73
CA PRO A 96 -87.60 -52.33 -13.07
C PRO A 96 -86.37 -51.92 -13.91
N ILE A 97 -86.48 -51.96 -15.25
CA ILE A 97 -85.34 -51.78 -16.16
C ILE A 97 -84.92 -50.30 -16.28
N ILE A 98 -85.89 -49.38 -16.22
CA ILE A 98 -85.63 -47.93 -16.29
C ILE A 98 -84.95 -47.43 -15.00
N GLY A 99 -85.29 -48.03 -13.84
CA GLY A 99 -84.65 -47.71 -12.56
C GLY A 99 -83.18 -48.10 -12.49
N ILE A 100 -82.80 -49.25 -13.04
CA ILE A 100 -81.40 -49.73 -13.03
C ILE A 100 -80.52 -48.90 -13.99
N ALA A 101 -81.05 -48.49 -15.15
CA ALA A 101 -80.31 -47.68 -16.12
C ALA A 101 -79.96 -46.27 -15.59
N LEU A 102 -80.87 -45.63 -14.85
CA LEU A 102 -80.64 -44.31 -14.24
C LEU A 102 -79.65 -44.36 -13.07
N VAL A 103 -79.67 -45.42 -12.26
CA VAL A 103 -78.70 -45.60 -11.16
C VAL A 103 -77.31 -45.95 -11.71
N SER A 104 -77.22 -46.74 -12.79
CA SER A 104 -75.95 -47.08 -13.45
C SER A 104 -75.29 -45.88 -14.15
N GLY A 105 -76.09 -45.03 -14.81
CA GLY A 105 -75.60 -43.80 -15.45
C GLY A 105 -75.06 -42.77 -14.45
N CYS A 106 -75.72 -42.61 -13.29
CA CYS A 106 -75.26 -41.75 -12.21
C CYS A 106 -73.98 -42.28 -11.53
N ALA A 107 -73.84 -43.60 -11.37
CA ALA A 107 -72.64 -44.23 -10.82
C ALA A 107 -71.42 -44.06 -11.74
N GLY A 108 -71.58 -44.18 -13.06
CA GLY A 108 -70.50 -43.94 -14.03
C GLY A 108 -70.02 -42.48 -14.06
N TYR A 109 -70.93 -41.52 -13.88
CA TYR A 109 -70.60 -40.10 -13.83
C TYR A 109 -69.92 -39.70 -12.50
N LEU A 110 -70.35 -40.28 -11.37
CA LEU A 110 -69.72 -40.08 -10.06
C LEU A 110 -68.35 -40.76 -9.93
N LEU A 111 -68.13 -41.91 -10.56
CA LEU A 111 -66.84 -42.63 -10.55
C LEU A 111 -65.82 -42.07 -11.57
N GLY A 112 -66.26 -41.33 -12.60
CA GLY A 112 -65.36 -40.69 -13.58
C GLY A 112 -64.80 -39.31 -13.19
N ILE A 113 -65.39 -38.64 -12.19
CA ILE A 113 -64.94 -37.34 -11.67
C ILE A 113 -63.68 -37.42 -10.79
N PRO A 114 -63.46 -38.44 -9.93
CA PRO A 114 -62.24 -38.51 -9.12
C PRO A 114 -60.95 -38.74 -9.94
N SER A 115 -61.00 -39.38 -11.11
CA SER A 115 -59.78 -39.68 -11.91
C SER A 115 -59.27 -38.49 -12.73
N LYS A 116 -60.15 -37.62 -13.23
CA LYS A 116 -59.75 -36.38 -13.93
C LYS A 116 -59.22 -35.32 -12.97
N ARG A 117 -59.72 -35.27 -11.74
CA ARG A 117 -59.27 -34.32 -10.72
C ARG A 117 -57.91 -34.71 -10.14
N SER A 118 -57.64 -36.01 -9.95
CA SER A 118 -56.32 -36.48 -9.51
C SER A 118 -55.25 -36.29 -10.58
N THR A 119 -55.56 -36.56 -11.86
CA THR A 119 -54.62 -36.35 -12.98
C THR A 119 -54.36 -34.86 -13.26
N LEU A 120 -55.35 -33.98 -13.10
CA LEU A 120 -55.15 -32.54 -13.21
C LEU A 120 -54.30 -31.99 -12.06
N ASN A 121 -54.53 -32.43 -10.82
CA ASN A 121 -53.72 -32.03 -9.67
C ASN A 121 -52.27 -32.53 -9.78
N LEU A 122 -52.05 -33.73 -10.33
CA LEU A 122 -50.71 -34.26 -10.64
C LEU A 122 -49.98 -33.39 -11.67
N LYS A 123 -50.65 -33.01 -12.76
CA LYS A 123 -50.06 -32.13 -13.80
C LYS A 123 -49.73 -30.74 -13.28
N ILE A 124 -50.60 -30.16 -12.45
CA ILE A 124 -50.34 -28.86 -11.81
C ILE A 124 -49.15 -28.98 -10.84
N SER A 125 -49.05 -30.08 -10.10
CA SER A 125 -47.91 -30.35 -9.21
C SER A 125 -46.60 -30.53 -9.99
N GLU A 126 -46.62 -31.25 -11.12
CA GLU A 126 -45.45 -31.44 -11.98
C GLU A 126 -44.97 -30.13 -12.58
N GLU A 127 -45.90 -29.29 -13.07
CA GLU A 127 -45.54 -27.98 -13.62
C GLU A 127 -45.02 -27.03 -12.53
N ASN A 128 -45.61 -27.05 -11.33
CA ASN A 128 -45.10 -26.28 -10.19
C ASN A 128 -43.69 -26.72 -9.78
N ILE A 129 -43.41 -28.03 -9.75
CA ILE A 129 -42.08 -28.57 -9.49
C ILE A 129 -41.11 -28.14 -10.59
N ARG A 130 -41.53 -28.18 -11.85
CA ARG A 130 -40.72 -27.74 -12.98
C ARG A 130 -40.37 -26.26 -12.91
N GLN A 131 -41.33 -25.40 -12.60
CA GLN A 131 -41.09 -23.96 -12.42
C GLN A 131 -40.18 -23.69 -11.22
N ALA A 132 -40.37 -24.41 -10.11
CA ALA A 132 -39.49 -24.31 -8.94
C ALA A 132 -38.06 -24.76 -9.26
N ASN A 133 -37.89 -25.84 -10.05
CA ASN A 133 -36.57 -26.31 -10.47
C ASN A 133 -35.88 -25.29 -11.39
N LEU A 134 -36.61 -24.69 -12.34
CA LEU A 134 -36.05 -23.65 -13.21
C LEU A 134 -35.63 -22.40 -12.42
N ALA A 135 -36.44 -21.96 -11.46
CA ALA A 135 -36.09 -20.85 -10.57
C ALA A 135 -34.88 -21.18 -9.69
N LEU A 136 -34.78 -22.42 -9.21
CA LEU A 136 -33.63 -22.88 -8.42
C LEU A 136 -32.35 -22.96 -9.26
N GLU A 137 -32.43 -23.43 -10.50
CA GLU A 137 -31.31 -23.46 -11.44
C GLU A 137 -30.79 -22.05 -11.74
N GLU A 138 -31.69 -21.07 -11.92
CA GLU A 138 -31.33 -19.67 -12.09
C GLU A 138 -30.65 -19.08 -10.83
N GLU A 139 -31.17 -19.38 -9.63
CA GLU A 139 -30.56 -18.95 -8.37
C GLU A 139 -29.17 -19.57 -8.15
N ILE A 140 -29.01 -20.87 -8.45
CA ILE A 140 -27.71 -21.56 -8.36
C ILE A 140 -26.72 -20.92 -9.32
N SER A 141 -27.11 -20.70 -10.58
CA SER A 141 -26.24 -20.08 -11.59
C SER A 141 -25.82 -18.66 -11.18
N HIS A 142 -26.74 -17.87 -10.62
CA HIS A 142 -26.43 -16.55 -10.09
C HIS A 142 -25.44 -16.60 -8.92
N ARG A 143 -25.66 -17.49 -7.94
CA ARG A 143 -24.76 -17.68 -6.79
C ARG A 143 -23.38 -18.15 -7.21
N GLU A 144 -23.28 -19.04 -8.20
CA GLU A 144 -22.01 -19.50 -8.76
C GLU A 144 -21.23 -18.33 -9.39
N LYS A 145 -21.90 -17.50 -10.19
CA LYS A 145 -21.29 -16.32 -10.81
C LYS A 145 -20.79 -15.30 -9.78
N VAL A 146 -21.58 -15.02 -8.73
CA VAL A 146 -21.16 -14.13 -7.63
C VAL A 146 -19.97 -14.72 -6.88
N ASN A 147 -19.98 -16.02 -6.58
CA ASN A 147 -18.87 -16.69 -5.91
C ASN A 147 -17.59 -16.68 -6.77
N GLU A 148 -17.71 -16.82 -8.09
CA GLU A 148 -16.57 -16.73 -9.00
C GLU A 148 -15.99 -15.31 -9.04
N GLN A 149 -16.84 -14.28 -9.15
CA GLN A 149 -16.40 -12.89 -9.09
C GLN A 149 -15.71 -12.57 -7.76
N LEU A 150 -16.25 -13.06 -6.64
CA LEU A 150 -15.66 -12.88 -5.32
C LEU A 150 -14.30 -13.59 -5.21
N ARG A 151 -14.18 -14.82 -5.73
CA ARG A 151 -12.90 -15.53 -5.79
C ARG A 151 -11.87 -14.78 -6.61
N HIS A 152 -12.26 -14.28 -7.79
CA HIS A 152 -11.37 -13.52 -8.65
C HIS A 152 -10.92 -12.20 -7.97
N ALA A 153 -11.84 -11.45 -7.37
CA ALA A 153 -11.51 -10.23 -6.63
C ALA A 153 -10.56 -10.51 -5.46
N ASN A 154 -10.82 -11.56 -4.68
CA ASN A 154 -9.95 -11.96 -3.57
C ASN A 154 -8.55 -12.36 -4.06
N GLN A 155 -8.44 -13.10 -5.16
CA GLN A 155 -7.14 -13.46 -5.76
C GLN A 155 -6.33 -12.24 -6.16
N VAL A 156 -6.96 -11.25 -6.79
CA VAL A 156 -6.31 -9.99 -7.18
C VAL A 156 -5.83 -9.23 -5.94
N LEU A 157 -6.67 -9.10 -4.91
CA LEU A 157 -6.30 -8.42 -3.66
C LEU A 157 -5.15 -9.12 -2.94
N THR A 158 -5.20 -10.45 -2.83
CA THR A 158 -4.09 -11.24 -2.26
C THR A 158 -2.82 -11.02 -3.05
N SER A 159 -2.88 -11.02 -4.40
CA SER A 159 -1.70 -10.76 -5.23
C SER A 159 -1.11 -9.37 -5.00
N HIS A 160 -1.94 -8.34 -4.82
CA HIS A 160 -1.45 -6.99 -4.49
C HIS A 160 -0.76 -6.92 -3.12
N VAL A 161 -1.29 -7.64 -2.12
CA VAL A 161 -0.66 -7.73 -0.80
C VAL A 161 0.68 -8.46 -0.88
N GLU A 162 0.74 -9.59 -1.58
CA GLU A 162 1.96 -10.41 -1.68
C GLU A 162 3.05 -9.78 -2.53
N ASN A 163 2.69 -8.99 -3.55
CA ASN A 163 3.64 -8.25 -4.37
C ASN A 163 3.99 -6.87 -3.81
N SER A 164 3.41 -6.48 -2.67
CA SER A 164 3.69 -5.20 -2.03
C SER A 164 5.14 -5.14 -1.52
N PRO A 165 5.86 -4.02 -1.72
CA PRO A 165 7.16 -3.82 -1.09
C PRO A 165 7.05 -3.54 0.42
N LEU A 166 5.84 -3.29 0.92
CA LEU A 166 5.52 -3.04 2.33
C LEU A 166 5.14 -4.34 3.03
N ALA A 167 5.60 -4.50 4.27
CA ALA A 167 5.04 -5.48 5.20
C ALA A 167 3.58 -5.10 5.46
N VAL A 168 2.65 -5.96 5.08
CA VAL A 168 1.23 -5.82 5.41
C VAL A 168 0.92 -6.70 6.62
N VAL A 169 0.39 -6.08 7.66
CA VAL A 169 -0.06 -6.73 8.89
C VAL A 169 -1.48 -6.28 9.22
N HIS A 170 -2.36 -7.23 9.49
CA HIS A 170 -3.75 -6.93 9.90
C HIS A 170 -3.95 -7.39 11.33
N TRP A 171 -4.49 -6.51 12.17
CA TRP A 171 -4.76 -6.75 13.58
C TRP A 171 -6.27 -6.82 13.82
N ASP A 172 -6.73 -7.79 14.58
CA ASP A 172 -8.11 -7.79 15.08
C ASP A 172 -8.29 -6.89 16.32
N SER A 173 -9.53 -6.80 16.79
CA SER A 173 -9.92 -5.99 17.96
C SER A 173 -9.20 -6.37 19.25
N ASP A 174 -8.70 -7.60 19.35
CA ASP A 174 -7.95 -8.11 20.51
C ASP A 174 -6.43 -7.99 20.31
N MET A 175 -6.00 -7.19 19.32
CA MET A 175 -4.60 -6.97 18.97
C MET A 175 -3.87 -8.24 18.49
N ARG A 176 -4.60 -9.21 17.93
CA ARG A 176 -4.00 -10.42 17.37
C ARG A 176 -3.83 -10.31 15.86
N VAL A 177 -2.74 -10.89 15.36
CA VAL A 177 -2.44 -10.87 13.92
C VAL A 177 -3.43 -11.76 13.15
N LYS A 178 -4.20 -11.17 12.24
CA LYS A 178 -5.07 -11.87 11.27
C LYS A 178 -4.43 -12.07 9.91
N LEU A 179 -3.51 -11.19 9.51
CA LEU A 179 -2.77 -11.30 8.26
C LEU A 179 -1.32 -10.94 8.49
N TRP A 180 -0.44 -11.75 7.92
CA TRP A 180 1.00 -11.55 7.90
C TRP A 180 1.51 -11.84 6.49
N SER A 181 1.76 -10.78 5.72
CA SER A 181 2.21 -10.91 4.32
C SER A 181 3.60 -11.56 4.19
N SER A 182 3.92 -12.14 3.04
CA SER A 182 5.27 -12.66 2.76
C SER A 182 6.36 -11.59 2.89
N ARG A 183 6.04 -10.31 2.64
CA ARG A 183 6.98 -9.21 2.86
C ARG A 183 7.30 -9.01 4.33
N ALA A 184 6.31 -9.14 5.22
CA ALA A 184 6.53 -9.12 6.67
C ALA A 184 7.39 -10.31 7.11
N GLU A 185 7.16 -11.51 6.57
CA GLU A 185 8.02 -12.68 6.85
C GLU A 185 9.49 -12.41 6.52
N LYS A 186 9.75 -11.82 5.34
CA LYS A 186 11.12 -11.49 4.90
C LYS A 186 11.80 -10.42 5.76
N ILE A 187 11.04 -9.42 6.20
CA ILE A 187 11.58 -8.29 6.99
C ILE A 187 11.89 -8.75 8.43
N PHE A 188 10.99 -9.51 9.06
CA PHE A 188 11.12 -9.87 10.48
C PHE A 188 11.68 -11.28 10.73
N GLY A 189 11.85 -12.10 9.69
CA GLY A 189 12.31 -13.50 9.81
C GLY A 189 11.27 -14.45 10.42
N LEU A 190 10.04 -13.98 10.62
CA LEU A 190 8.97 -14.73 11.28
C LEU A 190 7.93 -15.19 10.26
N SER A 191 7.69 -16.50 10.17
CA SER A 191 6.67 -17.03 9.25
C SER A 191 5.25 -16.69 9.72
N ALA A 192 4.33 -16.54 8.77
CA ALA A 192 2.92 -16.25 9.01
C ALA A 192 2.29 -17.29 9.95
N GLY A 193 2.61 -18.57 9.77
CA GLY A 193 2.10 -19.63 10.66
C GLY A 193 2.52 -19.48 12.14
N LYS A 194 3.65 -18.80 12.42
CA LYS A 194 4.08 -18.49 13.79
C LYS A 194 3.57 -17.13 14.27
N ALA A 195 3.24 -16.21 13.36
CA ALA A 195 2.79 -14.87 13.67
C ALA A 195 1.27 -14.78 13.87
N LEU A 196 0.49 -15.56 13.12
CA LEU A 196 -0.98 -15.52 13.14
C LEU A 196 -1.52 -15.85 14.54
N GLY A 197 -2.51 -15.06 14.96
CA GLY A 197 -3.16 -15.19 16.27
C GLY A 197 -2.35 -14.64 17.45
N LYS A 198 -1.09 -14.24 17.24
CA LYS A 198 -0.24 -13.71 18.31
C LYS A 198 -0.47 -12.23 18.57
N THR A 199 -0.25 -11.82 19.82
CA THR A 199 -0.15 -10.41 20.23
C THR A 199 1.23 -9.82 19.90
N PRO A 200 1.38 -8.48 19.89
CA PRO A 200 2.68 -7.82 19.66
C PRO A 200 3.77 -8.29 20.63
N GLU A 201 3.41 -8.55 21.89
CA GLU A 201 4.31 -9.08 22.91
C GLU A 201 4.74 -10.53 22.59
N GLU A 202 3.78 -11.39 22.23
CA GLU A 202 4.02 -12.80 21.88
C GLU A 202 4.83 -12.99 20.58
N LEU A 203 4.83 -11.97 19.70
CA LEU A 203 5.64 -11.94 18.48
C LEU A 203 7.14 -11.75 18.79
N GLY A 204 7.49 -11.08 19.89
CA GLY A 204 8.87 -10.84 20.31
C GLY A 204 9.68 -9.96 19.34
N ILE A 205 9.01 -9.23 18.45
CA ILE A 205 9.64 -8.35 17.45
C ILE A 205 9.83 -6.91 17.97
N LEU A 206 9.28 -6.59 19.15
CA LEU A 206 9.40 -5.27 19.77
C LEU A 206 10.14 -5.42 21.11
N ASP A 207 11.03 -4.48 21.42
CA ASP A 207 11.56 -4.36 22.77
C ASP A 207 10.51 -3.74 23.71
N GLY A 208 10.74 -3.77 25.03
CA GLY A 208 9.76 -3.29 26.00
C GLY A 208 9.36 -1.81 25.83
N ARG A 209 10.27 -0.94 25.39
CA ARG A 209 9.97 0.49 25.18
C ARG A 209 9.17 0.70 23.89
N GLU A 210 9.56 0.01 22.84
CA GLU A 210 8.88 0.06 21.54
C GLU A 210 7.48 -0.59 21.62
N LEU A 211 7.31 -1.61 22.46
CA LEU A 211 6.01 -2.23 22.74
C LEU A 211 5.05 -1.24 23.43
N GLU A 212 5.49 -0.56 24.48
CA GLU A 212 4.67 0.48 25.15
C GLU A 212 4.26 1.60 24.18
N PHE A 213 5.20 2.03 23.33
CA PHE A 213 4.93 3.04 22.31
C PHE A 213 3.89 2.55 21.29
N PHE A 214 4.07 1.32 20.79
CA PHE A 214 3.15 0.68 19.87
C PHE A 214 1.74 0.55 20.45
N GLU A 215 1.60 0.06 21.68
CA GLU A 215 0.30 -0.08 22.35
C GLU A 215 -0.41 1.26 22.52
N SER A 216 0.31 2.30 22.95
CA SER A 216 -0.22 3.66 23.05
C SER A 216 -0.71 4.20 21.71
N ARG A 217 0.02 3.93 20.60
CA ARG A 217 -0.40 4.32 19.25
C ARG A 217 -1.62 3.54 18.79
N MET A 218 -1.65 2.24 19.00
CA MET A 218 -2.75 1.38 18.57
C MET A 218 -4.04 1.70 19.34
N ASN A 219 -3.95 2.00 20.63
CA ASN A 219 -5.10 2.45 21.43
C ASN A 219 -5.69 3.77 20.91
N ARG A 220 -4.86 4.71 20.42
CA ARG A 220 -5.35 5.95 19.79
C ARG A 220 -6.07 5.71 18.45
N LEU A 221 -5.58 4.75 17.66
CA LEU A 221 -6.25 4.33 16.41
C LEU A 221 -7.61 3.68 16.71
N TYR A 222 -7.70 2.84 17.75
CA TYR A 222 -8.97 2.22 18.18
C TYR A 222 -9.97 3.20 18.76
N ARG A 223 -9.49 4.17 19.55
CA ARG A 223 -10.33 5.24 20.12
C ARG A 223 -10.64 6.35 19.12
N ASP A 224 -10.15 6.23 17.90
CA ASP A 224 -10.41 7.14 16.80
C ASP A 224 -9.99 8.61 17.05
N THR A 225 -8.95 8.80 17.86
CA THR A 225 -8.38 10.13 18.07
C THR A 225 -7.38 10.49 16.97
N GLU A 226 -6.77 9.49 16.33
CA GLU A 226 -5.87 9.61 15.18
C GLU A 226 -6.12 8.43 14.21
N PRO A 227 -7.15 8.47 13.34
CA PRO A 227 -7.55 7.33 12.49
C PRO A 227 -6.52 6.92 11.43
N ARG A 228 -5.58 7.81 11.13
CA ARG A 228 -4.43 7.57 10.27
C ARG A 228 -3.19 8.16 10.94
N GLY A 229 -2.13 7.38 11.00
CA GLY A 229 -0.88 7.81 11.62
C GLY A 229 0.31 7.18 10.95
N THR A 230 1.35 7.98 10.74
CA THR A 230 2.68 7.50 10.42
C THR A 230 3.55 7.52 11.66
N PHE A 231 4.29 6.46 11.93
CA PHE A 231 5.32 6.50 12.97
C PHE A 231 6.51 5.62 12.59
N PHE A 232 7.62 5.90 13.24
CA PHE A 232 8.82 5.10 13.15
C PHE A 232 8.91 4.22 14.38
N SER A 233 9.33 2.98 14.21
CA SER A 233 9.56 2.05 15.30
C SER A 233 10.68 1.10 14.94
N LYS A 234 11.44 0.71 15.97
CA LYS A 234 12.50 -0.29 15.85
C LYS A 234 11.97 -1.67 16.24
N HIS A 235 12.37 -2.65 15.45
CA HIS A 235 11.94 -4.02 15.57
C HIS A 235 13.16 -4.92 15.64
N LEU A 236 13.00 -6.08 16.26
CA LEU A 236 13.98 -7.16 16.26
C LEU A 236 13.44 -8.26 15.35
N THR A 237 14.31 -8.76 14.48
CA THR A 237 14.04 -10.00 13.73
C THR A 237 14.07 -11.21 14.67
N SER A 238 13.59 -12.35 14.20
CA SER A 238 13.71 -13.63 14.92
C SER A 238 15.16 -14.03 15.24
N GLU A 239 16.14 -13.46 14.55
CA GLU A 239 17.58 -13.67 14.77
C GLU A 239 18.20 -12.62 15.70
N GLY A 240 17.42 -11.64 16.17
CA GLY A 240 17.90 -10.55 17.04
C GLY A 240 18.53 -9.37 16.30
N THR A 241 18.50 -9.35 14.96
CA THR A 241 18.95 -8.19 14.17
C THR A 241 17.93 -7.05 14.27
N GLU A 242 18.41 -5.82 14.50
CA GLU A 242 17.57 -4.62 14.53
C GLU A 242 17.13 -4.21 13.11
N VAL A 243 15.83 -3.97 12.96
CA VAL A 243 15.20 -3.46 11.74
C VAL A 243 14.43 -2.21 12.07
N SER A 244 14.59 -1.19 11.24
CA SER A 244 13.94 0.11 11.38
C SER A 244 12.78 0.22 10.39
N CYS A 245 11.55 0.30 10.90
CA CYS A 245 10.34 0.32 10.09
C CYS A 245 9.58 1.64 10.22
N ARG A 246 9.16 2.19 9.08
CA ARG A 246 8.14 3.24 9.02
C ARG A 246 6.77 2.62 8.81
N TRP A 247 5.89 2.86 9.74
CA TRP A 247 4.54 2.30 9.76
C TRP A 247 3.51 3.31 9.31
N TYR A 248 2.57 2.85 8.48
CA TYR A 248 1.38 3.56 8.04
C TYR A 248 0.17 2.74 8.50
N ASN A 249 -0.55 3.25 9.49
CA ASN A 249 -1.68 2.54 10.08
C ASN A 249 -3.01 3.19 9.67
N SER A 250 -4.01 2.35 9.42
CA SER A 250 -5.39 2.75 9.17
C SER A 250 -6.35 1.89 9.99
N ALA A 251 -7.22 2.54 10.75
CA ALA A 251 -8.35 1.87 11.39
C ALA A 251 -9.41 1.49 10.33
N LEU A 252 -9.92 0.25 10.42
CA LEU A 252 -11.01 -0.27 9.59
C LEU A 252 -12.29 -0.32 10.43
N ARG A 253 -13.40 0.08 9.82
CA ARG A 253 -14.69 0.29 10.48
C ARG A 253 -15.78 -0.56 9.88
N ASP A 254 -16.74 -0.92 10.71
CA ASP A 254 -18.00 -1.49 10.27
C ASP A 254 -18.97 -0.40 9.77
N GLU A 255 -20.16 -0.82 9.32
CA GLU A 255 -21.22 0.06 8.83
C GLU A 255 -21.75 1.02 9.93
N GLU A 256 -21.55 0.69 11.20
CA GLU A 256 -21.94 1.49 12.37
C GLU A 256 -20.83 2.51 12.76
N GLY A 257 -19.69 2.50 12.07
CA GLY A 257 -18.57 3.41 12.28
C GLY A 257 -17.61 2.99 13.40
N LYS A 258 -17.82 1.82 14.01
CA LYS A 258 -16.98 1.27 15.07
C LYS A 258 -15.75 0.60 14.47
N VAL A 259 -14.58 0.88 15.06
CA VAL A 259 -13.32 0.26 14.63
C VAL A 259 -13.33 -1.22 15.02
N TYR A 260 -13.19 -2.11 14.04
CA TYR A 260 -13.15 -3.57 14.27
C TYR A 260 -11.77 -4.19 14.00
N SER A 261 -10.89 -3.47 13.30
CA SER A 261 -9.53 -3.94 13.02
C SER A 261 -8.61 -2.80 12.60
N ILE A 262 -7.30 -3.06 12.61
CA ILE A 262 -6.28 -2.10 12.15
C ILE A 262 -5.42 -2.75 11.07
N LEU A 263 -5.27 -2.05 9.94
CA LEU A 263 -4.32 -2.38 8.89
C LEU A 263 -3.03 -1.59 9.11
N SER A 264 -1.91 -2.29 9.20
CA SER A 264 -0.56 -1.74 9.36
C SER A 264 0.30 -2.06 8.15
N LEU A 265 0.87 -1.03 7.54
CA LEU A 265 1.80 -1.14 6.42
C LEU A 265 3.19 -0.68 6.87
N GLY A 266 4.18 -1.56 6.87
CA GLY A 266 5.55 -1.30 7.31
C GLY A 266 6.51 -1.21 6.13
N LEU A 267 7.22 -0.08 6.01
CA LEU A 267 8.35 0.08 5.10
C LEU A 267 9.65 -0.12 5.90
N ASP A 268 10.45 -1.11 5.51
CA ASP A 268 11.81 -1.25 6.03
C ASP A 268 12.69 -0.11 5.48
N GLU A 269 13.14 0.76 6.38
CA GLU A 269 14.03 1.89 6.09
C GLU A 269 15.43 1.69 6.70
N THR A 270 15.78 0.48 7.13
CA THR A 270 17.04 0.17 7.83
C THR A 270 18.26 0.61 7.03
N GLN A 271 18.35 0.19 5.76
CA GLN A 271 19.47 0.54 4.89
C GLN A 271 19.56 2.06 4.66
N ARG A 272 18.40 2.72 4.51
CA ARG A 272 18.34 4.18 4.31
C ARG A 272 18.88 4.92 5.51
N HIS A 273 18.46 4.55 6.72
CA HIS A 273 18.94 5.16 7.96
C HIS A 273 20.41 4.87 8.24
N GLN A 274 20.88 3.65 7.98
CA GLN A 274 22.30 3.29 8.10
C GLN A 274 23.18 4.06 7.11
N ALA A 275 22.73 4.23 5.87
CA ALA A 275 23.44 5.04 4.87
C ALA A 275 23.49 6.52 5.29
N GLN A 276 22.37 7.08 5.73
CA GLN A 276 22.29 8.46 6.20
C GLN A 276 23.22 8.72 7.39
N ARG A 277 23.28 7.78 8.34
CA ARG A 277 24.17 7.89 9.49
C ARG A 277 25.65 7.88 9.08
N ARG A 278 26.04 6.95 8.19
CA ARG A 278 27.42 6.89 7.68
C ARG A 278 27.82 8.17 6.94
N LEU A 279 26.91 8.76 6.17
CA LEU A 279 27.17 10.04 5.49
C LEU A 279 27.42 11.18 6.48
N LEU A 280 26.67 11.24 7.58
CA LEU A 280 26.87 12.24 8.62
C LEU A 280 28.22 12.04 9.34
N GLU A 281 28.56 10.79 9.66
CA GLU A 281 29.85 10.44 10.27
C GLU A 281 31.02 10.83 9.35
N TYR A 282 30.95 10.53 8.05
CA TYR A 282 31.98 10.95 7.08
C TYR A 282 32.06 12.47 6.90
N ALA A 283 30.92 13.17 6.89
CA ALA A 283 30.93 14.62 6.76
C ALA A 283 31.66 15.28 7.94
N GLN A 284 31.42 14.78 9.16
CA GLN A 284 32.11 15.25 10.35
C GLN A 284 33.61 14.97 10.30
N GLU A 285 34.02 13.75 9.90
CA GLU A 285 35.44 13.39 9.77
C GLU A 285 36.16 14.28 8.74
N ILE A 286 35.51 14.59 7.62
CA ILE A 286 36.06 15.48 6.59
C ILE A 286 36.21 16.91 7.14
N GLU A 287 35.27 17.41 7.92
CA GLU A 287 35.36 18.74 8.54
C GLU A 287 36.51 18.81 9.55
N GLU A 288 36.63 17.81 10.44
CA GLU A 288 37.72 17.72 11.42
C GLU A 288 39.10 17.61 10.74
N THR A 289 39.21 16.83 9.66
CA THR A 289 40.48 16.70 8.92
C THR A 289 40.84 17.96 8.13
N ASN A 290 39.87 18.64 7.51
CA ASN A 290 40.11 19.91 6.81
C ASN A 290 40.56 21.00 7.78
N THR A 291 39.90 21.13 8.94
CA THR A 291 40.31 22.12 9.94
C THR A 291 41.72 21.85 10.48
N ALA A 292 42.08 20.58 10.72
CA ALA A 292 43.45 20.22 11.09
C ALA A 292 44.47 20.53 9.98
N LEU A 293 44.09 20.31 8.72
CA LEU A 293 44.94 20.62 7.56
C LEU A 293 45.16 22.13 7.41
N ASP A 294 44.12 22.94 7.58
CA ASP A 294 44.22 24.40 7.51
C ASP A 294 45.17 24.95 8.58
N VAL A 295 45.08 24.44 9.81
CA VAL A 295 45.99 24.82 10.90
C VAL A 295 47.44 24.42 10.57
N ALA A 296 47.65 23.19 10.10
CA ALA A 296 48.99 22.72 9.73
C ALA A 296 49.59 23.52 8.56
N LEU A 297 48.75 23.92 7.60
CA LEU A 297 49.15 24.77 6.47
C LEU A 297 49.57 26.16 6.96
N GLU A 298 48.79 26.75 7.87
CA GLU A 298 49.09 28.07 8.43
C GLU A 298 50.40 28.06 9.24
N GLU A 299 50.62 27.03 10.07
CA GLU A 299 51.88 26.83 10.79
C GLU A 299 53.08 26.67 9.85
N ALA A 300 52.95 25.87 8.78
CA ALA A 300 53.99 25.68 7.79
C ALA A 300 54.33 26.99 7.03
N ASN A 301 53.30 27.78 6.70
CA ASN A 301 53.48 29.08 6.06
C ASN A 301 54.18 30.08 6.99
N CYS A 302 53.77 30.14 8.26
CA CYS A 302 54.40 31.00 9.26
C CYS A 302 55.88 30.63 9.47
N ALA A 303 56.19 29.33 9.55
CA ALA A 303 57.56 28.84 9.67
C ALA A 303 58.41 29.21 8.44
N THR A 304 57.85 29.07 7.23
CA THR A 304 58.53 29.42 5.97
C THR A 304 58.80 30.93 5.88
N GLN A 305 57.84 31.75 6.29
CA GLN A 305 58.01 33.19 6.32
C GLN A 305 59.05 33.62 7.36
N ALA A 306 59.00 33.08 8.58
CA ALA A 306 59.99 33.37 9.62
C ALA A 306 61.41 32.94 9.20
N LYS A 307 61.56 31.79 8.53
CA LYS A 307 62.84 31.35 7.94
C LYS A 307 63.37 32.36 6.93
N SER A 308 62.51 32.85 6.04
CA SER A 308 62.87 33.81 5.00
C SER A 308 63.30 35.16 5.59
N GLU A 309 62.54 35.68 6.57
CA GLU A 309 62.85 36.93 7.26
C GLU A 309 64.17 36.82 8.05
N PHE A 310 64.39 35.69 8.71
CA PHE A 310 65.64 35.42 9.42
C PHE A 310 66.85 35.42 8.48
N LEU A 311 66.77 34.72 7.34
CA LEU A 311 67.87 34.66 6.38
C LEU A 311 68.15 36.02 5.73
N ALA A 312 67.11 36.78 5.39
CA ALA A 312 67.23 38.15 4.89
C ALA A 312 67.99 39.05 5.89
N SER A 313 67.58 39.02 7.16
CA SER A 313 68.21 39.80 8.22
C SER A 313 69.67 39.40 8.46
N MET A 314 69.93 38.09 8.62
CA MET A 314 71.29 37.58 8.84
C MET A 314 72.24 37.92 7.68
N SER A 315 71.75 37.89 6.44
CA SER A 315 72.57 38.29 5.30
C SER A 315 73.03 39.75 5.39
N HIS A 316 72.13 40.67 5.76
CA HIS A 316 72.50 42.08 5.95
C HIS A 316 73.50 42.28 7.10
N GLU A 317 73.30 41.56 8.21
CA GLU A 317 74.17 41.61 9.40
C GLU A 317 75.55 40.97 9.15
N ILE A 318 75.68 40.02 8.23
CA ILE A 318 76.97 39.42 7.85
C ILE A 318 77.65 40.25 6.74
N ARG A 319 76.89 40.76 5.77
CA ARG A 319 77.43 41.53 4.63
C ARG A 319 78.20 42.76 5.08
N THR A 320 77.67 43.50 6.06
CA THR A 320 78.27 44.75 6.54
C THR A 320 79.68 44.55 7.12
N PRO A 321 79.90 43.68 8.13
CA PRO A 321 81.24 43.43 8.65
C PRO A 321 82.15 42.77 7.62
N MET A 322 81.61 41.91 6.74
CA MET A 322 82.43 41.27 5.71
C MET A 322 82.96 42.25 4.67
N ASN A 323 82.13 43.17 4.18
CA ASN A 323 82.58 44.23 3.28
C ASN A 323 83.62 45.13 3.96
N GLY A 324 83.51 45.35 5.27
CA GLY A 324 84.53 46.04 6.06
C GLY A 324 85.86 45.28 6.11
N ILE A 325 85.82 43.96 6.36
CA ILE A 325 87.02 43.11 6.39
C ILE A 325 87.69 43.05 5.01
N ILE A 326 86.91 42.86 3.94
CA ILE A 326 87.40 42.85 2.55
C ILE A 326 88.01 44.22 2.20
N GLY A 327 87.33 45.31 2.53
CA GLY A 327 87.84 46.66 2.30
C GLY A 327 89.15 46.93 3.04
N MET A 328 89.25 46.54 4.31
CA MET A 328 90.49 46.70 5.09
C MET A 328 91.63 45.83 4.57
N ALA A 329 91.34 44.58 4.17
CA ALA A 329 92.32 43.70 3.53
C ALA A 329 92.80 44.29 2.19
N GLY A 330 91.90 44.89 1.41
CA GLY A 330 92.20 45.61 0.17
C GLY A 330 93.16 46.79 0.42
N LEU A 331 92.85 47.65 1.40
CA LEU A 331 93.74 48.75 1.79
C LEU A 331 95.11 48.26 2.28
N LEU A 332 95.16 47.15 3.03
CA LEU A 332 96.41 46.52 3.46
C LEU A 332 97.26 46.09 2.25
N LEU A 333 96.63 45.53 1.21
CA LEU A 333 97.33 45.09 -0.02
C LEU A 333 97.96 46.25 -0.80
N GLU A 334 97.50 47.49 -0.60
CA GLU A 334 98.08 48.71 -1.18
C GLU A 334 99.31 49.24 -0.41
N THR A 335 99.60 48.68 0.78
CA THR A 335 100.77 49.05 1.60
C THR A 335 102.02 48.21 1.28
N GLU A 336 103.18 48.60 1.82
CA GLU A 336 104.39 47.79 1.77
C GLU A 336 104.25 46.56 2.69
N LEU A 337 104.03 45.39 2.08
CA LEU A 337 103.92 44.10 2.76
C LEU A 337 105.05 43.15 2.35
N THR A 338 105.48 42.30 3.28
CA THR A 338 106.31 41.15 2.92
C THR A 338 105.52 40.17 2.04
N PRO A 339 106.19 39.30 1.24
CA PRO A 339 105.50 38.31 0.42
C PRO A 339 104.49 37.46 1.21
N GLU A 340 104.87 37.03 2.41
CA GLU A 340 104.04 36.19 3.28
C GLU A 340 102.81 36.95 3.83
N GLN A 341 102.96 38.23 4.21
CA GLN A 341 101.85 39.07 4.64
C GLN A 341 100.86 39.36 3.50
N ARG A 342 101.36 39.53 2.28
CA ARG A 342 100.54 39.72 1.08
C ARG A 342 99.69 38.48 0.78
N ASP A 343 100.25 37.28 0.93
CA ASP A 343 99.48 36.03 0.77
C ASP A 343 98.39 35.88 1.83
N PHE A 344 98.65 36.25 3.09
CA PHE A 344 97.62 36.27 4.13
C PHE A 344 96.47 37.25 3.79
N ALA A 345 96.79 38.48 3.36
CA ALA A 345 95.77 39.47 3.01
C ALA A 345 94.94 39.05 1.78
N ARG A 346 95.57 38.43 0.76
CA ARG A 346 94.86 37.83 -0.38
C ARG A 346 93.93 36.71 0.05
N THR A 347 94.38 35.85 0.96
CA THR A 347 93.57 34.74 1.49
C THR A 347 92.35 35.28 2.25
N ILE A 348 92.52 36.31 3.09
CA ILE A 348 91.40 36.97 3.80
C ILE A 348 90.37 37.52 2.81
N THR A 349 90.84 38.21 1.75
CA THR A 349 89.97 38.78 0.71
C THR A 349 89.17 37.70 0.00
N SER A 350 89.85 36.65 -0.49
CA SER A 350 89.22 35.54 -1.21
C SER A 350 88.22 34.78 -0.33
N CYS A 351 88.54 34.53 0.94
CA CYS A 351 87.61 33.92 1.89
C CYS A 351 86.37 34.79 2.12
N GLY A 352 86.54 36.12 2.20
CA GLY A 352 85.43 37.05 2.37
C GLY A 352 84.49 37.09 1.17
N GLU A 353 85.04 37.16 -0.04
CA GLU A 353 84.26 37.11 -1.30
C GLU A 353 83.52 35.77 -1.45
N GLY A 354 84.19 34.66 -1.11
CA GLY A 354 83.57 33.34 -1.10
C GLY A 354 82.40 33.23 -0.13
N LEU A 355 82.54 33.77 1.08
CA LEU A 355 81.45 33.78 2.07
C LEU A 355 80.25 34.62 1.61
N LEU A 356 80.49 35.79 1.01
CA LEU A 356 79.41 36.63 0.46
C LEU A 356 78.67 35.93 -0.67
N THR A 357 79.38 35.19 -1.52
CA THR A 357 78.78 34.40 -2.60
C THR A 357 77.84 33.34 -2.03
N ILE A 358 78.30 32.52 -1.07
CA ILE A 358 77.48 31.48 -0.43
C ILE A 358 76.23 32.08 0.24
N ILE A 359 76.37 33.22 0.92
CA ILE A 359 75.25 33.88 1.58
C ILE A 359 74.23 34.41 0.57
N ASN A 360 74.67 34.95 -0.56
CA ASN A 360 73.77 35.40 -1.63
C ASN A 360 73.04 34.21 -2.25
N ASP A 361 73.73 33.11 -2.52
CA ASP A 361 73.10 31.89 -3.07
C ASP A 361 72.02 31.34 -2.12
N ILE A 362 72.28 31.31 -0.81
CA ILE A 362 71.30 30.88 0.21
C ILE A 362 70.08 31.82 0.24
N LEU A 363 70.29 33.13 0.11
CA LEU A 363 69.20 34.09 0.04
C LEU A 363 68.33 33.88 -1.20
N ASP A 364 68.96 33.70 -2.36
CA ASP A 364 68.23 33.54 -3.61
C ASP A 364 67.44 32.23 -3.63
N PHE A 365 68.00 31.15 -3.09
CA PHE A 365 67.26 29.90 -2.86
C PHE A 365 66.04 30.11 -1.95
N SER A 366 66.20 30.92 -0.89
CA SER A 366 65.11 31.22 0.05
C SER A 366 64.00 32.06 -0.59
N LYS A 367 64.33 32.99 -1.49
CA LYS A 367 63.33 33.73 -2.27
C LYS A 367 62.56 32.82 -3.21
N ILE A 368 63.22 31.86 -3.84
CA ILE A 368 62.60 30.86 -4.73
C ILE A 368 61.63 29.98 -3.93
N GLU A 369 62.05 29.42 -2.79
CA GLU A 369 61.18 28.61 -1.92
C GLU A 369 59.94 29.40 -1.45
N ALA A 370 60.09 30.70 -1.20
CA ALA A 370 59.00 31.59 -0.80
C ALA A 370 58.16 32.13 -1.98
N GLY A 371 58.47 31.76 -3.22
CA GLY A 371 57.80 32.26 -4.42
C GLY A 371 57.97 33.76 -4.68
N ARG A 372 59.01 34.40 -4.10
CA ARG A 372 59.29 35.84 -4.20
C ARG A 372 60.40 36.18 -5.21
N LEU A 373 60.60 35.32 -6.23
CA LEU A 373 61.54 35.61 -7.31
C LEU A 373 60.82 36.42 -8.39
N ASP A 374 60.97 37.73 -8.35
CA ASP A 374 60.45 38.61 -9.40
C ASP A 374 61.41 38.60 -10.59
N LEU A 375 60.92 38.13 -11.74
CA LEU A 375 61.66 38.17 -13.01
C LEU A 375 61.33 39.47 -13.72
N GLU A 376 62.34 40.29 -13.97
CA GLU A 376 62.21 41.50 -14.77
C GLU A 376 62.44 41.17 -16.25
N ALA A 377 61.46 41.51 -17.10
CA ALA A 377 61.56 41.36 -18.54
C ALA A 377 61.86 42.73 -19.17
N ILE A 378 63.10 42.89 -19.64
CA ILE A 378 63.58 44.10 -20.32
C ILE A 378 64.11 43.76 -21.71
N GLU A 379 63.90 44.67 -22.67
CA GLU A 379 64.58 44.58 -23.97
C GLU A 379 66.07 44.91 -23.78
N PHE A 380 66.93 44.04 -24.29
CA PHE A 380 68.38 44.20 -24.25
C PHE A 380 69.03 43.69 -25.53
N ASP A 381 70.20 44.22 -25.87
CA ASP A 381 71.01 43.70 -26.97
C ASP A 381 71.85 42.51 -26.46
N LEU A 382 71.52 41.31 -26.96
CA LEU A 382 72.21 40.08 -26.58
C LEU A 382 73.70 40.12 -26.95
N ARG A 383 74.05 40.73 -28.09
CA ARG A 383 75.44 40.80 -28.54
C ARG A 383 76.24 41.70 -27.63
N GLU A 384 75.75 42.90 -27.35
CA GLU A 384 76.40 43.85 -26.44
C GLU A 384 76.57 43.24 -25.04
N THR A 385 75.52 42.63 -24.49
CA THR A 385 75.56 42.03 -23.16
C THR A 385 76.58 40.90 -23.04
N VAL A 386 76.69 40.07 -24.09
CA VAL A 386 77.66 38.97 -24.12
C VAL A 386 79.08 39.48 -24.35
N GLU A 387 79.26 40.54 -25.16
CA GLU A 387 80.56 41.19 -25.35
C GLU A 387 81.06 41.85 -24.05
N ASP A 388 80.21 42.58 -23.34
CA ASP A 388 80.52 43.20 -22.05
C ASP A 388 80.95 42.17 -20.99
N THR A 389 80.31 40.99 -20.98
CA THR A 389 80.70 39.91 -20.07
C THR A 389 82.04 39.27 -20.44
N LEU A 390 82.37 39.18 -21.73
CA LEU A 390 83.69 38.70 -22.18
C LEU A 390 84.80 39.67 -21.77
N ASP A 391 84.58 40.98 -21.91
CA ASP A 391 85.55 42.00 -21.53
C ASP A 391 85.86 41.97 -20.03
N LEU A 392 84.84 41.78 -19.20
CA LEU A 392 85.00 41.57 -17.75
C LEU A 392 85.86 40.35 -17.42
N LEU A 393 85.70 39.25 -18.16
CA LEU A 393 86.43 38.00 -17.93
C LEU A 393 87.78 37.94 -18.65
N ALA A 394 88.04 38.81 -19.61
CA ALA A 394 89.22 38.79 -20.47
C ALA A 394 90.52 38.85 -19.67
N LYS A 395 90.56 39.69 -18.63
CA LYS A 395 91.73 39.80 -17.74
C LYS A 395 92.02 38.48 -17.01
N GLN A 396 90.97 37.84 -16.49
CA GLN A 396 91.09 36.60 -15.74
C GLN A 396 91.45 35.42 -16.66
N SER A 397 90.93 35.40 -17.89
CA SER A 397 91.29 34.42 -18.93
C SER A 397 92.75 34.56 -19.35
N TYR A 398 93.25 35.79 -19.49
CA TYR A 398 94.65 36.07 -19.79
C TYR A 398 95.58 35.61 -18.66
N GLU A 399 95.22 35.92 -17.40
CA GLU A 399 95.98 35.47 -16.22
C GLU A 399 96.03 33.94 -16.08
N ASN A 400 95.03 33.22 -16.59
CA ASN A 400 94.94 31.76 -16.57
C ASN A 400 95.37 31.06 -17.87
N ASN A 401 95.88 31.80 -18.88
CA ASN A 401 96.26 31.27 -20.21
C ASN A 401 95.12 30.50 -20.93
N ILE A 402 93.89 30.96 -20.79
CA ILE A 402 92.71 30.38 -21.45
C ILE A 402 92.29 31.29 -22.60
N GLY A 403 92.12 30.75 -23.81
CA GLY A 403 91.56 31.49 -24.94
C GLY A 403 90.05 31.69 -24.79
N LEU A 404 89.59 32.95 -24.75
CA LEU A 404 88.18 33.32 -24.63
C LEU A 404 87.68 33.92 -25.95
N GLY A 405 86.49 33.53 -26.39
CA GLY A 405 85.88 34.04 -27.61
C GLY A 405 84.40 33.66 -27.68
N CYS A 406 83.61 34.47 -28.39
CA CYS A 406 82.17 34.27 -28.54
C CYS A 406 81.75 34.27 -30.01
N LEU A 407 80.81 33.40 -30.35
CA LEU A 407 80.19 33.30 -31.65
C LEU A 407 78.68 33.38 -31.46
N ILE A 408 78.08 34.46 -31.97
CA ILE A 408 76.63 34.70 -31.92
C ILE A 408 76.12 34.66 -33.36
N ASP A 409 75.19 33.75 -33.64
CA ASP A 409 74.49 33.62 -34.93
C ASP A 409 73.83 34.97 -35.27
N PRO A 410 73.98 35.51 -36.51
CA PRO A 410 73.43 36.79 -36.94
C PRO A 410 71.94 37.03 -36.65
#